data_AF-A0A383EYU9-F1
#
_entry.id   AF-A0A383EYU9-F1
#
_cell.length_a   1.000
_cell.length_b   1.000
_cell.length_c   1.000
_cell.angle_alpha   90.00
_cell.angle_beta   90.00
_cell.angle_gamma   90.00
#
_symmetry.space_group_name_H-M   'P 1'
#
loop_
_entity.id
_entity.type
_entity.pdbx_description
1 polymer ?
#
loop_
_entity_poly.entity_id
_entity_poly.type
_entity_poly.pdbx_seq_one_letter_code
_entity_poly.pdbx_strand_id
1 'polypeptide(L)'
;EDKKLTRAEELAKKAVSLQRENADAADTLAQIYIAKGDKAAALKLYEEVAARPIANDDVYLNYVSVLLELDKKALASRKLASREFKSEAAKQRAESLKQQYGL
;
A
#
# COMPACT_ATOMS: atom_id res chain seq x y z
N GLU A 1 -13.80 14.40 -12.43
CA GLU A 1 -12.66 13.71 -11.80
C GLU A 1 -12.53 12.28 -12.29
N ASP A 2 -13.63 11.53 -12.29
CA ASP A 2 -13.73 10.10 -12.63
C ASP A 2 -13.11 9.66 -13.96
N LYS A 3 -13.26 10.46 -15.04
CA LYS A 3 -12.70 10.12 -16.36
C LYS A 3 -11.17 9.97 -16.34
N LYS A 4 -10.48 10.72 -15.47
CA LYS A 4 -9.01 10.62 -15.33
C LYS A 4 -8.62 9.37 -14.54
N LEU A 5 -9.38 9.03 -13.50
CA LEU A 5 -9.16 7.84 -12.68
C LEU A 5 -9.39 6.55 -13.48
N THR A 6 -10.43 6.49 -14.32
CA THR A 6 -10.68 5.33 -15.19
C THR A 6 -9.51 5.08 -16.14
N ARG A 7 -9.00 6.12 -16.81
CA ARG A 7 -7.85 5.97 -17.71
C ARG A 7 -6.57 5.64 -16.95
N ALA A 8 -6.37 6.20 -15.77
CA ALA A 8 -5.23 5.86 -14.91
C ALA A 8 -5.29 4.38 -14.51
N GLU A 9 -6.47 3.88 -14.13
CA GLU A 9 -6.68 2.48 -13.76
C GLU A 9 -6.37 1.53 -14.91
N GLU A 10 -6.81 1.82 -16.14
CA GLU A 10 -6.50 1.01 -17.32
C GLU A 10 -4.99 0.90 -17.57
N LEU A 11 -4.27 2.03 -17.47
CA LEU A 11 -2.82 2.06 -17.65
C LEU A 11 -2.10 1.32 -16.51
N ALA A 12 -2.52 1.51 -15.27
CA ALA A 12 -1.94 0.85 -14.11
C ALA A 12 -2.21 -0.67 -14.11
N LYS A 13 -3.41 -1.11 -14.53
CA LYS A 13 -3.73 -2.53 -14.77
C LYS A 13 -2.79 -3.14 -15.80
N LYS A 14 -2.52 -2.41 -16.90
CA LYS A 14 -1.54 -2.86 -17.90
C LYS A 14 -0.13 -2.96 -17.29
N ALA A 15 0.31 -1.98 -16.50
CA ALA A 15 1.61 -2.01 -15.83
C ALA A 15 1.75 -3.23 -14.91
N VAL A 16 0.75 -3.49 -14.05
CA VAL A 16 0.72 -4.67 -13.17
C VAL A 16 0.71 -5.97 -13.99
N SER A 17 -0.02 -6.03 -15.11
CA SER A 17 -0.04 -7.23 -15.95
C SER A 17 1.33 -7.58 -16.56
N LEU A 18 2.13 -6.55 -16.86
CA LEU A 18 3.47 -6.68 -17.44
C LEU A 18 4.52 -7.00 -16.36
N GLN A 19 4.31 -6.53 -15.13
CA GLN A 19 5.24 -6.71 -14.02
C GLN A 19 4.48 -7.09 -12.74
N ARG A 20 3.91 -8.29 -12.72
CA ARG A 20 3.02 -8.74 -11.64
C ARG A 20 3.67 -8.75 -10.26
N GLU A 21 4.99 -8.91 -10.21
CA GLU A 21 5.77 -8.96 -8.97
C GLU A 21 6.37 -7.59 -8.58
N ASN A 22 6.17 -6.55 -9.40
CA ASN A 22 6.67 -5.22 -9.09
C ASN A 22 5.71 -4.52 -8.12
N ALA A 23 6.20 -4.31 -6.90
CA ALA A 23 5.46 -3.67 -5.83
C ALA A 23 5.12 -2.19 -6.14
N ASP A 24 5.97 -1.45 -6.86
CA ASP A 24 5.70 -0.05 -7.24
C ASP A 24 4.57 0.04 -8.30
N ALA A 25 4.53 -0.92 -9.23
CA ALA A 25 3.44 -1.01 -10.20
C ALA A 25 2.11 -1.35 -9.52
N ALA A 26 2.13 -2.29 -8.57
CA ALA A 26 0.96 -2.62 -7.76
C ALA A 26 0.52 -1.45 -6.86
N ASP A 27 1.46 -0.73 -6.25
CA ASP A 27 1.19 0.47 -5.46
C ASP A 27 0.45 1.53 -6.28
N THR A 28 0.91 1.79 -7.50
CA THR A 28 0.25 2.75 -8.41
C THR A 28 -1.21 2.39 -8.62
N LEU A 29 -1.51 1.11 -8.90
CA LEU A 29 -2.89 0.65 -9.09
C LEU A 29 -3.69 0.69 -7.78
N ALA A 30 -3.08 0.32 -6.66
CA ALA A 30 -3.71 0.36 -5.35
C ALA A 30 -4.11 1.79 -4.94
N GLN A 31 -3.24 2.78 -5.19
CA GLN A 31 -3.53 4.20 -4.94
C GLN A 31 -4.70 4.71 -5.79
N ILE A 32 -4.82 4.24 -7.04
CA ILE A 32 -5.98 4.56 -7.89
C ILE A 32 -7.26 3.94 -7.30
N TYR A 33 -7.22 2.71 -6.80
CA TYR A 33 -8.37 2.10 -6.13
C TYR A 33 -8.75 2.86 -4.84
N ILE A 34 -7.77 3.29 -4.04
CA ILE A 34 -8.02 4.13 -2.85
C ILE A 34 -8.70 5.44 -3.25
N ALA A 35 -8.20 6.12 -4.29
CA ALA A 35 -8.80 7.36 -4.80
C ALA A 35 -10.24 7.18 -5.30
N LYS A 36 -10.59 5.96 -5.74
CA LYS A 36 -11.95 5.57 -6.13
C LYS A 36 -12.81 5.07 -4.96
N GLY A 37 -12.27 5.03 -3.74
CA GLY A 37 -12.93 4.52 -2.55
C GLY A 37 -12.89 2.99 -2.38
N ASP A 38 -12.22 2.26 -3.27
CA ASP A 38 -12.13 0.79 -3.23
C ASP A 38 -10.85 0.32 -2.50
N LYS A 39 -10.83 0.54 -1.19
CA LYS A 39 -9.71 0.13 -0.33
C LYS A 39 -9.55 -1.40 -0.27
N ALA A 40 -10.61 -2.17 -0.52
CA ALA A 40 -10.56 -3.63 -0.54
C ALA A 40 -9.76 -4.14 -1.75
N ALA A 41 -9.97 -3.56 -2.93
CA ALA A 41 -9.17 -3.87 -4.11
C ALA A 41 -7.70 -3.45 -3.94
N ALA A 42 -7.45 -2.28 -3.33
CA ALA A 42 -6.09 -1.84 -2.99
C ALA A 42 -5.39 -2.84 -2.05
N LEU A 43 -6.10 -3.29 -1.00
CA LEU A 43 -5.55 -4.26 -0.06
C LEU A 43 -5.16 -5.57 -0.75
N LYS A 44 -6.03 -6.09 -1.64
CA LYS A 44 -5.77 -7.33 -2.37
C LYS A 44 -4.48 -7.24 -3.19
N LEU A 45 -4.25 -6.12 -3.89
CA LEU A 45 -3.02 -5.90 -4.65
C LEU A 45 -1.79 -5.92 -3.75
N TYR A 46 -1.84 -5.24 -2.60
CA TYR A 46 -0.72 -5.25 -1.66
C TYR A 46 -0.46 -6.64 -1.09
N GLU A 47 -1.49 -7.42 -0.79
CA GLU A 47 -1.37 -8.80 -0.33
C GLU A 47 -0.73 -9.70 -1.41
N GLU A 48 -1.09 -9.52 -2.68
CA GLU A 48 -0.51 -10.26 -3.81
C GLU A 48 0.99 -9.98 -3.96
N VAL A 49 1.42 -8.71 -3.95
CA VAL A 49 2.86 -8.39 -4.09
C VAL A 49 3.67 -8.64 -2.81
N ALA A 50 3.03 -8.63 -1.64
CA ALA A 50 3.68 -8.97 -0.37
C ALA A 50 4.00 -10.46 -0.20
N ALA A 51 3.63 -11.32 -1.17
CA ALA A 51 4.16 -12.67 -1.28
C ALA A 51 5.70 -12.70 -1.47
N ARG A 52 6.30 -11.57 -1.86
CA ARG A 52 7.74 -11.34 -1.91
C ARG A 52 8.11 -10.11 -1.07
N PRO A 53 9.40 -9.95 -0.68
CA PRO A 53 9.83 -8.77 0.05
C PRO A 53 9.59 -7.48 -0.75
N ILE A 54 8.79 -6.57 -0.21
CA ILE A 54 8.62 -5.21 -0.73
C ILE A 54 9.81 -4.38 -0.27
N ALA A 55 10.71 -4.04 -1.21
CA ALA A 55 11.93 -3.30 -0.93
C ALA A 55 11.69 -1.81 -0.64
N ASN A 56 10.70 -1.21 -1.32
CA ASN A 56 10.39 0.21 -1.17
C ASN A 56 9.68 0.48 0.17
N ASP A 57 10.23 1.42 0.94
CA ASP A 57 9.68 1.73 2.27
C ASP A 57 8.28 2.33 2.18
N ASP A 58 8.05 3.22 1.22
CA ASP A 58 6.78 3.93 1.05
C ASP A 58 5.66 3.01 0.60
N VAL A 59 5.93 2.11 -0.36
CA VAL A 59 4.95 1.11 -0.83
C VAL A 59 4.48 0.22 0.33
N TYR A 60 5.41 -0.22 1.17
CA TYR A 60 5.07 -1.04 2.32
C TYR A 60 4.27 -0.25 3.37
N LEU A 61 4.59 1.02 3.60
CA LEU A 61 3.84 1.87 4.52
C LEU A 61 2.46 2.24 3.97
N ASN A 62 2.29 2.34 2.65
CA ASN A 62 0.97 2.46 2.01
C ASN A 62 0.12 1.22 2.29
N TYR A 63 0.70 0.02 2.16
CA TYR A 63 0.02 -1.22 2.54
C TYR A 63 -0.40 -1.23 4.02
N VAL A 64 0.50 -0.87 4.93
CA VAL A 64 0.17 -0.73 6.36
C VAL A 64 -0.98 0.27 6.57
N SER A 65 -0.96 1.39 5.87
CA SER A 65 -2.02 2.41 5.96
C SER A 65 -3.38 1.84 5.55
N VAL A 66 -3.45 1.10 4.44
CA VAL A 66 -4.70 0.44 3.99
C VAL A 66 -5.20 -0.60 4.99
N LEU A 67 -4.30 -1.36 5.63
CA LEU A 67 -4.68 -2.29 6.70
C LEU A 67 -5.33 -1.55 7.87
N LEU A 68 -4.77 -0.41 8.27
CA LEU A 68 -5.28 0.40 9.37
C LEU A 68 -6.64 1.03 9.04
N GLU A 69 -6.80 1.53 7.81
CA GLU A 69 -8.07 2.11 7.34
C GLU A 69 -9.20 1.07 7.19
N LEU A 70 -8.86 -0.21 7.13
CA LEU A 70 -9.80 -1.34 7.09
C LEU A 70 -9.91 -2.07 8.44
N ASP A 71 -9.52 -1.41 9.54
CA ASP A 71 -9.54 -1.92 10.92
C ASP A 71 -8.74 -3.23 11.14
N LYS A 72 -7.82 -3.56 10.24
CA LYS A 72 -6.92 -4.72 10.38
C LYS A 72 -5.71 -4.40 11.25
N LYS A 73 -5.93 -3.75 12.40
CA LYS A 73 -4.88 -3.21 13.28
C LYS A 73 -3.82 -4.24 13.68
N ALA A 74 -4.22 -5.45 14.07
CA ALA A 74 -3.27 -6.50 14.46
C ALA A 74 -2.27 -6.86 13.35
N LEU A 75 -2.73 -6.90 12.08
CA LEU A 75 -1.86 -7.17 10.94
C LEU A 75 -0.93 -5.99 10.64
N ALA A 76 -1.44 -4.76 10.76
CA ALA A 76 -0.64 -3.55 10.61
C ALA A 76 0.46 -3.45 11.68
N SER A 77 0.14 -3.67 12.96
CA SER A 77 1.12 -3.67 14.05
C SER A 77 2.22 -4.70 13.81
N ARG A 78 1.85 -5.92 13.41
CA ARG A 78 2.83 -6.97 13.08
C ARG A 78 3.75 -6.54 11.95
N LYS A 79 3.23 -5.89 10.92
CA LYS A 79 4.03 -5.40 9.78
C LYS A 79 4.94 -4.23 10.13
N LEU A 80 4.48 -3.31 10.97
CA LEU A 80 5.30 -2.21 11.47
C LEU A 80 6.46 -2.72 12.34
N ALA A 81 6.25 -3.83 13.07
CA ALA A 81 7.28 -4.45 13.90
C ALA A 81 8.20 -5.41 13.15
N SER A 82 7.82 -5.90 11.95
CA SER A 82 8.54 -6.97 11.26
C SER A 82 9.77 -6.51 10.47
N ARG A 83 10.07 -5.21 10.44
CA ARG A 83 11.26 -4.68 9.75
C ARG A 83 11.70 -3.34 10.30
N GLU A 84 12.95 -3.00 10.04
CA GLU A 84 13.49 -1.67 10.25
C GLU A 84 13.32 -0.81 8.99
N PHE A 85 12.85 0.42 9.16
CA PHE A 85 12.73 1.40 8.08
C PHE A 85 14.04 2.17 7.92
N LYS A 86 14.53 2.31 6.69
CA LYS A 86 15.89 2.81 6.45
C LYS A 86 15.96 4.32 6.45
N SER A 87 14.97 4.98 5.85
CA SER A 87 14.94 6.44 5.78
C SER A 87 14.29 7.06 7.02
N GLU A 88 14.76 8.24 7.41
CA GLU A 88 14.12 8.99 8.51
C GLU A 88 12.65 9.32 8.21
N ALA A 89 12.32 9.60 6.94
CA ALA A 89 10.94 9.83 6.51
C ALA A 89 10.05 8.60 6.76
N ALA A 90 10.53 7.40 6.42
CA ALA A 90 9.79 6.16 6.65
C ALA A 90 9.63 5.85 8.15
N LYS A 91 10.66 6.10 8.97
CA LYS A 91 10.59 5.97 10.43
C LYS A 91 9.55 6.92 11.03
N GLN A 92 9.57 8.20 10.65
CA GLN A 92 8.61 9.19 11.11
C GLN A 92 7.18 8.84 10.71
N ARG A 93 6.99 8.37 9.46
CA ARG A 93 5.68 7.94 8.97
C ARG A 93 5.18 6.70 9.70
N ALA A 94 6.04 5.71 9.94
CA ALA A 94 5.70 4.52 10.71
C ALA A 94 5.26 4.89 12.14
N GLU A 95 5.96 5.82 12.78
CA GLU A 95 5.61 6.29 14.13
C GLU A 95 4.30 7.09 14.14
N SER A 96 4.09 7.97 13.16
CA SER A 96 2.83 8.70 13.00
C SER A 96 1.63 7.76 12.83
N LEU A 97 1.78 6.67 12.06
CA LEU A 97 0.73 5.65 11.93
C LEU A 97 0.42 4.96 13.27
N LYS A 98 1.44 4.64 14.08
CA LYS A 98 1.21 4.05 15.41
C LYS A 98 0.44 5.01 16.32
N GLN A 99 0.86 6.27 16.37
CA GLN A 99 0.22 7.29 17.20
C GLN A 99 -1.23 7.55 16.77
N GLN A 100 -1.48 7.68 15.46
CA GLN A 100 -2.81 7.94 14.92
C GLN A 100 -3.80 6.80 15.22
N TYR A 101 -3.35 5.55 15.20
CA TYR A 101 -4.22 4.38 15.36
C TYR A 101 -4.16 3.73 16.75
N GLY A 102 -3.33 4.25 17.66
CA GLY A 102 -3.16 3.78 19.04
C GLY A 102 -2.51 2.40 19.13
N LEU A 103 -1.44 2.18 18.36
CA LEU A 103 -0.70 0.91 18.30
C LEU A 103 0.54 0.88 19.19
#